data_AF-A0A7K3SB36-F1
#
_entry.id   AF-A0A7K3SB36-F1
#
_cell.length_a   1.000
_cell.length_b   1.000
_cell.length_c   1.000
_cell.angle_alpha   90.00
_cell.angle_beta   90.00
_cell.angle_gamma   90.00
#
_symmetry.space_group_name_H-M   'P 1'
#
loop_
_entity.id
_entity.type
_entity.pdbx_description
1 polymer ?
#
loop_
_entity_poly.entity_id
_entity_poly.type
_entity_poly.pdbx_seq_one_letter_code
_entity_poly.pdbx_strand_id
1 'polypeptide(L)'
;MTPPVQQVQQTAELTDIEVLWERLGHLEQRVREAVAARRAVDPDPDDPYRGQYLTPEAAARILETRDAFTPVPEYGDGAPTGAAPGTEGGGRLGELAERFGLAPLDVDLLLVALAPDIDPRFERLYGYLNDDLTRRRPAIGLALELCGLPAAGVGRFRFAPAAPLVAGGLLEIVEPERPLLSRLLCVPDRVSAYLLGDDEIDGRLRGIVREDTRTPEPDERPEVPRVAAVLGAGSGLVHLLDRGGDPGGLAI
;
A
#
# COMPACT_ATOMS: atom_id res chain seq x y z
N MET A 1 -28.08 -27.36 13.75
CA MET A 1 -26.65 -27.31 14.12
C MET A 1 -26.03 -26.19 13.31
N THR A 2 -26.03 -24.99 13.86
CA THR A 2 -25.44 -23.78 13.27
C THR A 2 -23.97 -23.77 13.68
N PRO A 3 -22.98 -23.63 12.77
CA PRO A 3 -21.59 -23.48 13.20
C PRO A 3 -21.46 -22.20 14.06
N PRO A 4 -20.59 -22.21 15.09
CA PRO A 4 -20.38 -21.05 15.94
C PRO A 4 -19.68 -19.94 15.13
N VAL A 5 -20.16 -18.70 15.28
CA VAL A 5 -19.70 -17.49 14.57
C VAL A 5 -18.16 -17.34 14.55
N GLN A 6 -17.47 -17.79 15.60
CA GLN A 6 -16.00 -17.79 15.67
C GLN A 6 -15.30 -18.67 14.62
N GLN A 7 -15.86 -19.84 14.26
CA GLN A 7 -15.27 -20.70 13.24
C GLN A 7 -15.41 -20.08 11.84
N VAL A 8 -16.51 -19.37 11.59
CA VAL A 8 -16.75 -18.67 10.32
C VAL A 8 -15.81 -17.45 10.21
N GLN A 9 -15.63 -16.68 11.29
CA GLN A 9 -14.70 -15.56 11.34
C GLN A 9 -13.25 -16.00 11.16
N GLN A 10 -12.80 -17.05 11.85
CA GLN A 10 -11.44 -17.60 11.69
C GLN A 10 -11.19 -18.15 10.28
N THR A 11 -12.19 -18.78 9.65
CA THR A 11 -12.05 -19.29 8.27
C THR A 11 -11.97 -18.14 7.27
N ALA A 12 -12.73 -17.06 7.47
CA ALA A 12 -12.67 -15.87 6.64
C ALA A 12 -11.32 -15.16 6.76
N GLU A 13 -10.82 -14.95 7.99
CA GLU A 13 -9.50 -14.34 8.23
C GLU A 13 -8.34 -15.13 7.60
N LEU A 14 -8.40 -16.46 7.64
CA LEU A 14 -7.42 -17.33 6.97
C LEU A 14 -7.51 -17.20 5.44
N THR A 15 -8.73 -17.05 4.90
CA THR A 15 -8.91 -16.86 3.45
C THR A 15 -8.39 -15.50 2.99
N ASP A 16 -8.59 -14.45 3.79
CA ASP A 16 -8.12 -13.10 3.49
C ASP A 16 -6.59 -13.02 3.41
N ILE A 17 -5.91 -13.67 4.37
CA ILE A 17 -4.46 -13.68 4.41
C ILE A 17 -3.87 -14.53 3.27
N GLU A 18 -4.54 -15.63 2.89
CA GLU A 18 -4.17 -16.46 1.73
C GLU A 18 -4.21 -15.65 0.42
N VAL A 19 -5.24 -14.82 0.22
CA VAL A 19 -5.31 -13.91 -0.93
C VAL A 19 -4.13 -12.92 -0.95
N LEU A 20 -3.77 -12.37 0.22
CA LEU A 20 -2.60 -11.49 0.32
C LEU A 20 -1.30 -12.23 -0.04
N TRP A 21 -1.12 -13.47 0.43
CA TRP A 21 0.04 -14.29 0.11
C TRP A 21 0.14 -14.63 -1.36
N GLU A 22 -0.97 -14.99 -2.00
CA GLU A 22 -1.00 -15.24 -3.45
C GLU A 22 -0.52 -14.00 -4.22
N ARG A 23 -1.06 -12.82 -3.89
CA ARG A 23 -0.67 -11.54 -4.51
C ARG A 23 0.80 -11.21 -4.30
N LEU A 24 1.33 -11.44 -3.10
CA LEU A 24 2.76 -11.27 -2.81
C LEU A 24 3.64 -12.30 -3.52
N GLY A 25 3.14 -13.53 -3.74
CA GLY A 25 3.81 -14.54 -4.55
C GLY A 25 3.96 -14.11 -6.01
N HIS A 26 2.92 -13.51 -6.59
CA HIS A 26 3.03 -12.92 -7.93
C HIS A 26 4.02 -11.75 -7.98
N LEU A 27 4.05 -10.89 -6.96
CA LEU A 27 5.07 -9.85 -6.85
C LEU A 27 6.48 -10.43 -6.74
N GLU A 28 6.67 -11.47 -5.95
CA GLU A 28 7.97 -12.14 -5.79
C GLU A 28 8.49 -12.70 -7.11
N GLN A 29 7.60 -13.27 -7.93
CA GLN A 29 7.95 -13.73 -9.27
C GLN A 29 8.39 -12.57 -10.19
N ARG A 30 7.68 -11.44 -10.17
CA ARG A 30 8.09 -10.23 -10.93
C ARG A 30 9.46 -9.72 -10.50
N VAL A 31 9.72 -9.69 -9.19
CA VAL A 31 11.02 -9.29 -8.64
C VAL A 31 12.12 -10.26 -9.06
N ARG A 32 11.87 -11.57 -9.04
CA ARG A 32 12.83 -12.59 -9.50
C ARG A 32 13.24 -12.35 -10.95
N GLU A 33 12.27 -12.05 -11.82
CA GLU A 33 12.52 -11.79 -13.23
C GLU A 33 13.27 -10.48 -13.45
N ALA A 34 12.90 -9.41 -12.74
CA ALA A 34 13.63 -8.14 -12.79
C ALA A 34 15.09 -8.31 -12.34
N VAL A 35 15.33 -9.08 -11.27
CA VAL A 35 16.70 -9.39 -10.80
C VAL A 35 17.45 -10.23 -11.83
N ALA A 36 16.82 -11.24 -12.43
CA ALA A 36 17.44 -12.07 -13.46
C ALA A 36 17.81 -11.25 -14.71
N ALA A 37 16.91 -10.37 -15.16
CA ALA A 37 17.14 -9.46 -16.27
C ALA A 37 18.32 -8.52 -15.98
N ARG A 38 18.39 -7.94 -14.77
CA ARG A 38 19.52 -7.08 -14.37
C ARG A 38 20.82 -7.88 -14.30
N ARG A 39 20.81 -9.07 -13.70
CA ARG A 39 21.99 -9.95 -13.59
C ARG A 39 22.54 -10.41 -14.94
N ALA A 40 21.70 -10.60 -15.95
CA ALA A 40 22.13 -11.05 -17.27
C ALA A 40 23.06 -10.05 -17.98
N VAL A 41 22.96 -8.76 -17.64
CA VAL A 41 23.77 -7.68 -18.22
C VAL A 41 24.77 -7.09 -17.22
N ASP A 42 24.78 -7.58 -15.98
CA ASP A 42 25.64 -7.06 -14.91
C ASP A 42 26.94 -7.88 -14.79
N PRO A 43 28.11 -7.27 -15.07
CA PRO A 43 29.38 -7.98 -14.96
C PRO A 43 29.86 -8.15 -13.52
N ASP A 44 29.29 -7.42 -12.54
CA ASP A 44 29.68 -7.52 -11.12
C ASP A 44 28.44 -7.51 -10.19
N PRO A 45 27.62 -8.57 -10.23
CA PRO A 45 26.36 -8.62 -9.48
C PRO A 45 26.56 -8.66 -7.96
N ASP A 46 27.76 -8.99 -7.49
CA ASP A 46 28.06 -9.15 -6.07
C ASP A 46 28.95 -8.00 -5.53
N ASP A 47 29.07 -6.88 -6.27
CA ASP A 47 29.84 -5.69 -5.87
C ASP A 47 29.36 -5.12 -4.52
N PRO A 48 30.18 -5.16 -3.45
CA PRO A 48 29.82 -4.64 -2.14
C PRO A 48 29.72 -3.10 -2.09
N TYR A 49 30.25 -2.39 -3.08
CA TYR A 49 30.25 -0.93 -3.18
C TYR A 49 29.28 -0.40 -4.24
N ARG A 50 28.31 -1.22 -4.67
CA ARG A 50 27.28 -0.85 -5.65
C ARG A 50 26.63 0.51 -5.31
N GLY A 51 26.63 1.41 -6.29
CA GLY A 51 26.08 2.77 -6.17
C GLY A 51 26.97 3.78 -5.43
N GLN A 52 28.13 3.38 -4.87
CA GLN A 52 29.02 4.29 -4.12
C GLN A 52 30.10 4.95 -4.99
N TYR A 53 30.49 4.31 -6.09
CA TYR A 53 31.51 4.80 -7.01
C TYR A 53 31.04 4.70 -8.46
N LEU A 54 31.26 5.75 -9.25
CA LEU A 54 30.96 5.76 -10.68
C LEU A 54 32.26 5.57 -11.47
N THR A 55 32.54 4.34 -11.90
CA THR A 55 33.65 4.08 -12.82
C THR A 55 33.27 4.46 -14.27
N PRO A 56 34.25 4.66 -15.18
CA PRO A 56 33.96 4.89 -16.59
C PRO A 56 33.11 3.78 -17.23
N GLU A 57 33.36 2.52 -16.87
CA GLU A 57 32.60 1.36 -17.32
C GLU A 57 31.18 1.40 -16.76
N ALA A 58 31.01 1.76 -15.47
CA ALA A 58 29.70 1.94 -14.87
C ALA A 58 28.90 3.08 -15.54
N ALA A 59 29.56 4.19 -15.90
CA ALA A 59 28.94 5.28 -16.64
C ALA A 59 28.51 4.85 -18.05
N ALA A 60 29.35 4.09 -18.76
CA ALA A 60 28.98 3.52 -20.06
C ALA A 60 27.76 2.60 -19.95
N ARG A 61 27.69 1.76 -18.91
CA ARG A 61 26.51 0.92 -18.63
C ARG A 61 25.24 1.72 -18.39
N ILE A 62 25.31 2.86 -17.68
CA ILE A 62 24.15 3.74 -17.50
C ILE A 62 23.64 4.26 -18.85
N LEU A 63 24.55 4.58 -19.79
CA LEU A 63 24.18 5.02 -21.14
C LEU A 63 23.58 3.89 -21.99
N GLU A 64 23.99 2.65 -21.77
CA GLU A 64 23.41 1.46 -22.41
C GLU A 64 22.12 0.99 -21.75
N THR A 65 21.85 1.42 -20.51
CA THR A 65 20.64 1.10 -19.78
C THR A 65 19.44 1.77 -20.45
N ARG A 66 18.30 1.06 -20.44
CA ARG A 66 17.03 1.55 -20.95
C ARG A 66 16.72 2.94 -20.40
N ASP A 67 16.43 3.88 -21.31
CA ASP A 67 16.00 5.22 -20.92
C ASP A 67 14.58 5.23 -20.33
N ALA A 68 14.21 6.34 -19.70
CA ALA A 68 12.89 6.50 -19.10
C ALA A 68 11.73 6.50 -20.11
N PHE A 69 12.05 6.57 -21.42
CA PHE A 69 11.10 6.76 -22.52
C PHE A 69 10.69 5.46 -23.20
N THR A 70 11.47 4.40 -23.03
CA THR A 70 11.23 3.08 -23.62
C THR A 70 10.21 2.29 -22.77
N PRO A 71 9.32 1.45 -23.35
CA PRO A 71 8.45 0.55 -22.59
C PRO A 71 9.22 -0.40 -21.65
N VAL A 72 8.62 -0.78 -20.52
CA VAL A 72 9.24 -1.72 -19.58
C VAL A 72 9.05 -3.14 -20.11
N PRO A 73 10.04 -4.04 -19.96
CA PRO A 73 9.77 -5.46 -20.12
C PRO A 73 8.60 -5.89 -19.24
N GLU A 74 7.74 -6.75 -19.76
CA GLU A 74 6.75 -7.41 -18.92
C GLU A 74 7.49 -8.40 -18.02
N TYR A 75 7.39 -8.18 -16.71
CA TYR A 75 7.85 -9.12 -15.70
C TYR A 75 6.62 -9.93 -15.25
N GLY A 76 6.68 -11.25 -15.37
CA GLY A 76 5.64 -12.22 -15.06
C GLY A 76 4.67 -12.50 -16.22
N ASP A 77 3.93 -13.60 -16.13
CA ASP A 77 2.90 -14.04 -17.10
C ASP A 77 1.61 -13.19 -17.08
N GLY A 78 1.63 -12.01 -16.46
CA GLY A 78 0.46 -11.13 -16.36
C GLY A 78 0.84 -9.67 -16.23
N ALA A 79 0.22 -8.82 -17.06
CA ALA A 79 0.16 -7.38 -16.83
C ALA A 79 -0.21 -7.08 -15.36
N PRO A 80 0.25 -5.94 -14.77
CA PRO A 80 -0.25 -5.48 -13.45
C PRO A 80 -1.75 -5.66 -13.46
N THR A 81 -2.27 -6.47 -12.54
CA THR A 81 -3.49 -7.23 -12.77
C THR A 81 -4.62 -6.26 -13.07
N GLY A 82 -4.89 -6.02 -14.36
CA GLY A 82 -6.13 -5.47 -14.81
C GLY A 82 -7.13 -6.58 -14.55
N ALA A 83 -7.53 -6.72 -13.30
CA ALA A 83 -8.55 -7.65 -12.90
C ALA A 83 -9.70 -7.41 -13.87
N ALA A 84 -10.03 -8.43 -14.65
CA ALA A 84 -11.28 -8.44 -15.38
C ALA A 84 -12.38 -8.03 -14.39
N PRO A 85 -13.36 -7.21 -14.80
CA PRO A 85 -14.47 -6.86 -13.92
C PRO A 85 -15.15 -8.18 -13.49
N GLY A 86 -14.89 -8.64 -12.26
CA GLY A 86 -15.34 -9.93 -11.75
C GLY A 86 -14.32 -10.80 -10.99
N THR A 87 -13.02 -10.46 -10.91
CA THR A 87 -12.16 -11.06 -9.87
C THR A 87 -12.36 -10.28 -8.58
N GLU A 88 -13.45 -10.60 -7.88
CA GLU A 88 -13.80 -10.06 -6.57
C GLU A 88 -12.55 -10.11 -5.68
N GLY A 89 -12.05 -8.93 -5.29
CA GLY A 89 -11.02 -8.83 -4.27
C GLY A 89 -11.62 -9.34 -2.97
N GLY A 90 -11.49 -10.63 -2.73
CA GLY A 90 -11.88 -11.23 -1.46
C GLY A 90 -11.01 -10.68 -0.34
N GLY A 91 -11.62 -10.49 0.82
CA GLY A 91 -10.94 -10.15 2.06
C GLY A 91 -10.47 -8.71 2.20
N ARG A 92 -9.67 -8.48 3.23
CA ARG A 92 -9.25 -7.14 3.69
C ARG A 92 -8.60 -6.28 2.61
N LEU A 93 -7.83 -6.85 1.69
CA LEU A 93 -7.20 -6.10 0.60
C LEU A 93 -8.23 -5.56 -0.39
N GLY A 94 -9.25 -6.36 -0.71
CA GLY A 94 -10.36 -5.91 -1.56
C GLY A 94 -11.23 -4.87 -0.88
N GLU A 95 -11.56 -5.07 0.39
CA GLU A 95 -12.27 -4.06 1.18
C GLU A 95 -11.51 -2.73 1.25
N LEU A 96 -10.19 -2.78 1.44
CA LEU A 96 -9.34 -1.59 1.43
C LEU A 96 -9.41 -0.90 0.06
N ALA A 97 -9.32 -1.68 -1.02
CA ALA A 97 -9.38 -1.15 -2.38
C ALA A 97 -10.72 -0.46 -2.66
N GLU A 98 -11.83 -1.06 -2.27
CA GLU A 98 -13.16 -0.47 -2.45
C GLU A 98 -13.34 0.81 -1.62
N ARG A 99 -12.99 0.78 -0.33
CA ARG A 99 -13.16 1.93 0.58
C ARG A 99 -12.35 3.16 0.16
N PHE A 100 -11.17 2.95 -0.39
CA PHE A 100 -10.29 4.04 -0.84
C PHE A 100 -10.39 4.32 -2.35
N GLY A 101 -11.24 3.61 -3.09
CA GLY A 101 -11.40 3.80 -4.53
C GLY A 101 -10.13 3.48 -5.32
N LEU A 102 -9.40 2.45 -4.92
CA LEU A 102 -8.13 2.04 -5.54
C LEU A 102 -8.39 1.36 -6.89
N ALA A 103 -7.69 1.85 -7.91
CA ALA A 103 -7.59 1.11 -9.16
C ALA A 103 -6.72 -0.15 -8.98
N PRO A 104 -6.80 -1.15 -9.87
CA PRO A 104 -5.98 -2.35 -9.73
C PRO A 104 -4.47 -2.06 -9.69
N LEU A 105 -4.03 -1.07 -10.45
CA LEU A 105 -2.64 -0.59 -10.39
C LEU A 105 -2.27 -0.02 -9.00
N ASP A 106 -3.19 0.67 -8.32
CA ASP A 106 -2.91 1.23 -7.00
C ASP A 106 -2.68 0.11 -5.98
N VAL A 107 -3.41 -1.01 -6.10
CA VAL A 107 -3.22 -2.21 -5.30
C VAL A 107 -1.85 -2.84 -5.56
N ASP A 108 -1.44 -2.97 -6.83
CA ASP A 108 -0.10 -3.46 -7.17
C ASP A 108 1.02 -2.58 -6.58
N LEU A 109 0.87 -1.26 -6.65
CA LEU A 109 1.82 -0.31 -6.09
C LEU A 109 1.89 -0.39 -4.56
N LEU A 110 0.75 -0.59 -3.89
CA LEU A 110 0.68 -0.82 -2.45
C LEU A 110 1.42 -2.10 -2.06
N LEU A 111 1.22 -3.20 -2.79
CA LEU A 111 1.89 -4.48 -2.53
C LEU A 111 3.41 -4.37 -2.70
N VAL A 112 3.88 -3.63 -3.71
CA VAL A 112 5.32 -3.36 -3.88
C VAL A 112 5.90 -2.66 -2.64
N ALA A 113 5.20 -1.65 -2.11
CA ALA A 113 5.65 -0.94 -0.92
C ALA A 113 5.56 -1.78 0.37
N LEU A 114 4.55 -2.66 0.47
CA LEU A 114 4.28 -3.52 1.62
C LEU A 114 5.28 -4.68 1.74
N ALA A 115 5.74 -5.23 0.62
CA ALA A 115 6.56 -6.44 0.56
C ALA A 115 7.75 -6.50 1.57
N PRO A 116 8.57 -5.45 1.76
CA PRO A 116 9.67 -5.48 2.72
C PRO A 116 9.23 -5.53 4.19
N ASP A 117 7.99 -5.13 4.51
CA ASP A 117 7.44 -5.25 5.87
C ASP A 117 6.98 -6.68 6.19
N ILE A 118 6.71 -7.46 5.15
CA ILE A 118 6.26 -8.85 5.25
C ILE A 118 7.43 -9.81 5.21
N ASP A 119 8.36 -9.61 4.28
CA ASP A 119 9.52 -10.47 4.09
C ASP A 119 10.80 -9.64 3.90
N PRO A 120 11.75 -9.70 4.85
CA PRO A 120 12.98 -8.92 4.79
C PRO A 120 13.90 -9.29 3.61
N ARG A 121 13.64 -10.37 2.87
CA ARG A 121 14.33 -10.66 1.61
C ARG A 121 14.11 -9.54 0.59
N PHE A 122 12.93 -8.91 0.55
CA PHE A 122 12.64 -7.81 -0.38
C PHE A 122 13.53 -6.59 -0.12
N GLU A 123 13.96 -6.32 1.12
CA GLU A 123 14.87 -5.21 1.41
C GLU A 123 16.15 -5.29 0.56
N ARG A 124 16.77 -6.47 0.52
CA ARG A 124 18.01 -6.72 -0.22
C ARG A 124 17.78 -6.74 -1.73
N LEU A 125 16.68 -7.34 -2.18
CA LEU A 125 16.31 -7.37 -3.60
C LEU A 125 16.04 -5.96 -4.13
N TYR A 126 15.36 -5.11 -3.36
CA TYR A 126 15.11 -3.72 -3.71
C TYR A 126 16.38 -2.89 -3.67
N GLY A 127 17.26 -3.09 -2.68
CA GLY A 127 18.58 -2.45 -2.69
C GLY A 127 19.37 -2.77 -3.96
N TYR A 128 19.38 -4.03 -4.38
CA TYR A 128 20.02 -4.44 -5.64
C TYR A 128 19.35 -3.79 -6.87
N LEU A 129 18.02 -3.82 -6.96
CA LEU A 129 17.28 -3.26 -8.10
C LEU A 129 17.34 -1.72 -8.17
N ASN A 130 17.44 -1.05 -7.01
CA ASN A 130 17.68 0.39 -6.90
C ASN A 130 19.14 0.77 -7.24
N ASP A 131 20.04 -0.21 -7.41
CA ASP A 131 21.48 -0.02 -7.55
C ASP A 131 22.12 0.68 -6.33
N ASP A 132 21.55 0.46 -5.14
CA ASP A 132 21.97 1.09 -3.88
C ASP A 132 21.53 0.20 -2.70
N LEU A 133 22.47 -0.57 -2.15
CA LEU A 133 22.20 -1.51 -1.05
C LEU A 133 21.81 -0.82 0.27
N THR A 134 21.98 0.51 0.38
CA THR A 134 21.51 1.27 1.54
C THR A 134 20.00 1.54 1.47
N ARG A 135 19.38 1.43 0.28
CA ARG A 135 17.95 1.64 0.05
C ARG A 135 17.17 0.34 0.14
N ARG A 136 16.57 0.11 1.31
CA ARG A 136 15.79 -1.10 1.64
C ARG A 136 14.30 -1.02 1.32
N ARG A 137 13.88 0.08 0.70
CA ARG A 137 12.49 0.36 0.30
C ARG A 137 12.44 0.57 -1.21
N PRO A 138 11.29 0.31 -1.87
CA PRO A 138 11.18 0.58 -3.29
C PRO A 138 11.17 2.09 -3.53
N ALA A 139 11.97 2.55 -4.48
CA ALA A 139 11.81 3.89 -5.03
C ALA A 139 10.60 3.94 -5.96
N ILE A 140 10.01 5.13 -6.18
CA ILE A 140 8.88 5.30 -7.11
C ILE A 140 9.21 4.74 -8.51
N GLY A 141 10.43 4.96 -9.01
CA GLY A 141 10.87 4.41 -10.29
C GLY A 141 10.84 2.88 -10.33
N LEU A 142 11.32 2.24 -9.27
CA LEU A 142 11.30 0.78 -9.13
C LEU A 142 9.88 0.24 -9.04
N ALA A 143 8.98 0.90 -8.30
CA ALA A 143 7.59 0.47 -8.19
C ALA A 143 6.87 0.55 -9.55
N LEU A 144 7.08 1.61 -10.31
CA LEU A 144 6.56 1.70 -11.68
C LEU A 144 7.13 0.61 -12.58
N GLU A 145 8.43 0.34 -12.50
CA GLU A 145 9.09 -0.71 -13.26
C GLU A 145 8.53 -2.10 -12.96
N LEU A 146 8.40 -2.47 -11.68
CA LEU A 146 7.82 -3.77 -11.27
C LEU A 146 6.34 -3.90 -11.67
N CYS A 147 5.65 -2.79 -11.88
CA CYS A 147 4.30 -2.75 -12.44
C CYS A 147 4.27 -2.63 -13.98
N GLY A 148 5.40 -2.78 -14.68
CA GLY A 148 5.47 -2.71 -16.14
C GLY A 148 5.21 -1.31 -16.72
N LEU A 149 5.29 -0.26 -15.90
CA LEU A 149 4.98 1.11 -16.31
C LEU A 149 6.25 1.92 -16.60
N PRO A 150 6.27 2.67 -17.72
CA PRO A 150 7.41 3.53 -18.02
C PRO A 150 7.53 4.64 -16.97
N ALA A 151 8.76 4.93 -16.55
CA ALA A 151 9.04 6.00 -15.61
C ALA A 151 8.57 7.37 -16.14
N ALA A 152 8.63 7.58 -17.46
CA ALA A 152 8.10 8.76 -18.15
C ALA A 152 6.55 8.86 -18.18
N GLY A 153 5.83 7.79 -17.82
CA GLY A 153 4.41 7.62 -18.09
C GLY A 153 3.45 8.20 -17.04
N VAL A 154 2.15 8.05 -17.31
CA VAL A 154 1.06 8.55 -16.47
C VAL A 154 0.97 7.90 -15.08
N GLY A 155 1.59 6.72 -14.89
CA GLY A 155 1.61 6.02 -13.59
C GLY A 155 2.17 6.88 -12.46
N ARG A 156 3.07 7.84 -12.76
CA ARG A 156 3.61 8.80 -11.79
C ARG A 156 2.54 9.59 -11.03
N PHE A 157 1.38 9.82 -11.64
CA PHE A 157 0.33 10.63 -11.04
C PHE A 157 -0.41 9.88 -9.92
N ARG A 158 -0.21 8.56 -9.79
CA ARG A 158 -0.70 7.76 -8.65
C ARG A 158 -0.02 8.12 -7.32
N PHE A 159 1.10 8.83 -7.37
CA PHE A 159 1.84 9.33 -6.20
C PHE A 159 1.62 10.83 -5.95
N ALA A 160 0.68 11.47 -6.66
CA ALA A 160 0.32 12.86 -6.37
C ALA A 160 -0.33 12.97 -4.97
N PRO A 161 -0.21 14.09 -4.26
CA PRO A 161 -0.81 14.25 -2.92
C PRO A 161 -2.32 14.00 -2.87
N ALA A 162 -3.03 14.24 -3.98
CA ALA A 162 -4.46 14.02 -4.11
C ALA A 162 -4.83 12.62 -4.65
N ALA A 163 -3.85 11.79 -5.01
CA ALA A 163 -4.11 10.44 -5.50
C ALA A 163 -4.52 9.52 -4.33
N PRO A 164 -5.39 8.51 -4.57
CA PRO A 164 -5.98 7.69 -3.51
C PRO A 164 -4.99 7.10 -2.51
N LEU A 165 -3.85 6.58 -3.00
CA LEU A 165 -2.82 5.97 -2.15
C LEU A 165 -2.21 6.96 -1.14
N VAL A 166 -1.98 8.21 -1.56
CA VAL A 166 -1.34 9.23 -0.73
C VAL A 166 -2.38 9.99 0.10
N ALA A 167 -3.47 10.42 -0.53
CA ALA A 167 -4.57 11.13 0.14
C ALA A 167 -5.25 10.27 1.20
N GLY A 168 -5.36 8.96 0.95
CA GLY A 168 -5.88 7.98 1.90
C GLY A 168 -4.89 7.56 2.99
N GLY A 169 -3.64 8.03 2.96
CA GLY A 169 -2.61 7.63 3.91
C GLY A 169 -2.25 6.14 3.83
N LEU A 170 -2.42 5.52 2.66
CA LEU A 170 -2.04 4.12 2.43
C LEU A 170 -0.56 3.99 2.07
N LEU A 171 0.02 5.05 1.49
CA LEU A 171 1.44 5.18 1.18
C LEU A 171 1.99 6.50 1.69
N GLU A 172 3.15 6.42 2.32
CA GLU A 172 3.99 7.55 2.67
C GLU A 172 5.15 7.67 1.69
N ILE A 173 5.38 8.89 1.20
CA ILE A 173 6.50 9.22 0.32
C ILE A 173 7.61 9.83 1.16
N VAL A 174 8.73 9.12 1.28
CA VAL A 174 9.89 9.53 2.05
C VAL A 174 10.92 10.20 1.13
N GLU A 175 11.74 11.08 1.70
CA GLU A 175 12.78 11.86 0.99
C GLU A 175 12.16 12.81 -0.07
N PRO A 176 11.16 13.65 0.26
CA PRO A 176 10.45 14.49 -0.71
C PRO A 176 11.34 15.49 -1.46
N GLU A 177 12.49 15.84 -0.89
CA GLU A 177 13.53 16.68 -1.48
C GLU A 177 14.22 16.04 -2.69
N ARG A 178 14.14 14.71 -2.83
CA ARG A 178 14.70 14.01 -3.99
C ARG A 178 13.82 14.14 -5.24
N PRO A 179 14.40 13.94 -6.44
CA PRO A 179 13.62 13.76 -7.67
C PRO A 179 12.57 12.66 -7.50
N LEU A 180 11.40 12.83 -8.13
CA LEU A 180 10.21 11.98 -7.92
C LEU A 180 10.54 10.47 -7.95
N LEU A 181 11.24 10.01 -8.99
CA LEU A 181 11.53 8.57 -9.17
C LEU A 181 12.46 7.98 -8.12
N SER A 182 13.23 8.82 -7.41
CA SER A 182 14.18 8.44 -6.37
C SER A 182 13.60 8.53 -4.96
N ARG A 183 12.36 9.00 -4.81
CA ARG A 183 11.67 9.03 -3.51
C ARG A 183 11.26 7.62 -3.12
N LEU A 184 11.31 7.32 -1.84
CA LEU A 184 11.03 5.98 -1.32
C LEU A 184 9.55 5.87 -0.90
N LEU A 185 9.00 4.67 -1.04
CA LEU A 185 7.64 4.35 -0.62
C LEU A 185 7.66 3.51 0.65
N CYS A 186 6.82 3.87 1.61
CA CYS A 186 6.56 3.12 2.83
C CYS A 186 5.06 2.95 3.05
N VAL A 187 4.66 1.80 3.59
CA VAL A 187 3.29 1.58 4.07
C VAL A 187 3.26 1.90 5.56
N PRO A 188 2.30 2.69 6.06
CA PRO A 188 2.17 2.91 7.50
C PRO A 188 1.83 1.62 8.25
N ASP A 189 2.42 1.44 9.44
CA ASP A 189 2.24 0.23 10.27
C ASP A 189 0.77 -0.16 10.47
N ARG A 190 -0.13 0.82 10.60
CA ARG A 190 -1.57 0.57 10.76
C ARG A 190 -2.17 -0.14 9.55
N VAL A 191 -1.75 0.22 8.34
CA VAL A 191 -2.23 -0.37 7.08
C VAL A 191 -1.70 -1.78 6.94
N SER A 192 -0.42 -2.01 7.25
CA SER A 192 0.20 -3.35 7.29
C SER A 192 -0.51 -4.25 8.31
N ALA A 193 -0.77 -3.75 9.53
CA ALA A 193 -1.49 -4.47 10.57
C ALA A 193 -2.93 -4.82 10.13
N TYR A 194 -3.65 -3.89 9.51
CA TYR A 194 -4.99 -4.14 8.97
C TYR A 194 -4.97 -5.26 7.95
N LEU A 195 -4.06 -5.24 6.97
CA LEU A 195 -3.95 -6.28 5.96
C LEU A 195 -3.57 -7.65 6.53
N LEU A 196 -2.93 -7.68 7.69
CA LEU A 196 -2.56 -8.90 8.42
C LEU A 196 -3.64 -9.38 9.42
N GLY A 197 -4.79 -8.71 9.50
CA GLY A 197 -5.91 -9.15 10.33
C GLY A 197 -6.20 -8.31 11.57
N ASP A 198 -5.45 -7.25 11.82
CA ASP A 198 -5.62 -6.42 13.02
C ASP A 198 -6.56 -5.23 12.79
N ASP A 199 -7.70 -5.21 13.47
CA ASP A 199 -8.71 -4.15 13.42
C ASP A 199 -8.54 -3.06 14.49
N GLU A 200 -7.50 -3.12 15.34
CA GLU A 200 -7.29 -2.11 16.38
C GLU A 200 -7.20 -0.68 15.84
N ILE A 201 -7.56 0.30 16.66
CA ILE A 201 -7.38 1.71 16.32
C ILE A 201 -5.88 2.02 16.24
N ASP A 202 -5.48 2.86 15.28
CA ASP A 202 -4.10 3.35 15.16
C ASP A 202 -3.57 3.85 16.51
N GLY A 203 -2.38 3.38 16.88
CA GLY A 203 -1.71 3.75 18.13
C GLY A 203 -1.59 5.27 18.34
N ARG A 204 -1.49 6.04 17.25
CA ARG A 204 -1.45 7.51 17.27
C ARG A 204 -2.74 8.16 17.79
N LEU A 205 -3.86 7.44 17.76
CA LEU A 205 -5.17 7.89 18.23
C LEU A 205 -5.48 7.43 19.65
N ARG A 206 -4.61 6.62 20.27
CA ARG A 206 -4.80 6.17 21.66
C ARG A 206 -4.90 7.36 22.60
N GLY A 207 -5.97 7.40 23.39
CA GLY A 207 -6.27 8.51 24.33
C GLY A 207 -7.00 9.70 23.70
N ILE A 208 -7.14 9.74 22.38
CA ILE A 208 -7.92 10.75 21.65
C ILE A 208 -9.27 10.16 21.23
N VAL A 209 -9.24 8.94 20.69
CA VAL A 209 -10.45 8.21 20.28
C VAL A 209 -10.77 7.15 21.32
N ARG A 210 -12.05 7.05 21.67
CA ARG A 210 -12.61 5.91 22.41
C ARG A 210 -13.66 5.27 21.53
N GLU A 211 -13.48 3.99 21.25
CA GLU A 211 -14.53 3.20 20.65
C GLU A 211 -15.64 3.00 21.69
N ASP A 212 -16.87 3.34 21.32
CA ASP A 212 -18.01 3.06 22.17
C ASP A 212 -18.40 1.59 22.00
N THR A 213 -17.89 0.74 22.87
CA THR A 213 -18.17 -0.70 22.85
C THR A 213 -19.54 -1.04 23.47
N ARG A 214 -20.33 -0.03 23.87
CA ARG A 214 -21.68 -0.27 24.39
C ARG A 214 -22.55 -0.80 23.25
N THR A 215 -23.32 -1.85 23.53
CA THR A 215 -24.41 -2.23 22.62
C THR A 215 -25.28 -1.01 22.44
N PRO A 216 -25.62 -0.61 21.19
CA PRO A 216 -26.54 0.49 21.00
C PRO A 216 -27.84 0.08 21.67
N GLU A 217 -28.11 0.63 22.86
CA GLU A 217 -29.47 0.69 23.35
C GLU A 217 -30.29 1.39 22.27
N PRO A 218 -31.56 1.04 22.05
CA PRO A 218 -32.40 1.72 21.08
C PRO A 218 -32.44 3.21 21.47
N ASP A 219 -31.53 3.97 20.86
CA ASP A 219 -31.31 5.36 21.15
C ASP A 219 -32.50 6.09 20.57
N GLU A 220 -33.40 6.56 21.42
CA GLU A 220 -34.51 7.42 21.00
C GLU A 220 -33.98 8.76 20.43
N ARG A 221 -32.66 9.02 20.53
CA ARG A 221 -32.01 10.19 19.98
C ARG A 221 -31.73 10.00 18.48
N PRO A 222 -32.32 10.84 17.62
CA PRO A 222 -32.19 10.71 16.16
C PRO A 222 -30.81 11.14 15.63
N GLU A 223 -29.87 11.54 16.50
CA GLU A 223 -28.58 12.13 16.12
C GLU A 223 -27.60 11.08 15.59
N VAL A 224 -27.39 9.96 16.32
CA VAL A 224 -26.46 8.91 15.91
C VAL A 224 -26.83 8.29 14.57
N PRO A 225 -28.10 7.89 14.30
CA PRO A 225 -28.49 7.35 13.01
C PRO A 225 -28.37 8.38 11.87
N ARG A 226 -28.63 9.68 12.15
CA ARG A 226 -28.47 10.74 11.14
C ARG A 226 -27.01 10.99 10.82
N VAL A 227 -26.14 11.06 11.82
CA VAL A 227 -24.70 11.22 11.62
C VAL A 227 -24.15 10.02 10.86
N ALA A 228 -24.53 8.80 11.24
CA ALA A 228 -24.17 7.57 10.52
C ALA A 228 -24.66 7.58 9.06
N ALA A 229 -25.90 7.98 8.81
CA ALA A 229 -26.45 8.08 7.45
C ALA A 229 -25.74 9.15 6.60
N VAL A 230 -25.40 10.30 7.19
CA VAL A 230 -24.69 11.38 6.49
C VAL A 230 -23.23 11.00 6.21
N LEU A 231 -22.55 10.33 7.15
CA LEU A 231 -21.22 9.77 6.94
C LEU A 231 -21.23 8.67 5.87
N GLY A 232 -22.23 7.80 5.88
CA GLY A 232 -22.42 6.75 4.87
C GLY A 232 -22.77 7.27 3.47
N ALA A 233 -23.32 8.49 3.37
CA ALA A 233 -23.64 9.14 2.09
C ALA A 233 -22.44 9.86 1.44
N GLY A 234 -21.26 9.88 2.08
CA GLY A 234 -20.03 10.46 1.51
C GLY A 234 -19.99 12.00 1.50
N SER A 235 -20.97 12.69 2.11
CA SER A 235 -20.89 14.13 2.35
C SER A 235 -19.95 14.37 3.53
N GLY A 236 -18.65 14.43 3.27
CA GLY A 236 -17.55 14.37 4.25
C GLY A 236 -17.48 15.47 5.34
N LEU A 237 -18.55 16.21 5.60
CA LEU A 237 -18.63 17.18 6.68
C LEU A 237 -20.00 17.09 7.39
N VAL A 238 -19.97 16.70 8.66
CA VAL A 238 -21.12 16.77 9.57
C VAL A 238 -20.85 17.84 10.61
N HIS A 239 -21.65 18.91 10.60
CA HIS A 239 -21.63 19.89 11.68
C HIS A 239 -22.47 19.37 12.85
N LEU A 240 -21.79 18.89 13.89
CA LEU A 240 -22.42 18.59 15.16
C LEU A 240 -22.60 19.90 15.94
N LEU A 241 -23.84 20.40 15.94
CA LEU A 241 -24.25 21.48 16.83
C LEU A 241 -24.55 20.85 18.20
N ASP A 242 -23.52 20.81 19.05
CA ASP A 242 -23.70 20.45 20.44
C ASP A 242 -24.65 21.45 21.11
N ARG A 243 -25.73 20.95 21.72
CA ARG A 243 -26.62 21.74 22.58
C ARG A 243 -26.25 21.62 24.07
N GLY A 244 -25.13 20.97 24.40
CA GLY A 244 -24.85 20.44 25.73
C GLY A 244 -23.45 20.72 26.27
N GLY A 245 -22.81 21.82 25.89
CA GLY A 245 -21.63 22.35 26.59
C GLY A 245 -21.93 22.94 27.98
N ASP A 246 -22.92 22.41 28.70
CA ASP A 246 -23.23 22.83 30.06
C ASP A 246 -22.66 21.78 31.04
N PRO A 247 -21.69 22.11 31.91
CA PRO A 247 -21.30 21.27 33.04
C PRO A 247 -22.40 21.19 34.12
N GLY A 248 -23.61 21.65 33.84
CA GLY A 248 -24.77 21.68 34.73
C GLY A 248 -25.54 20.36 34.87
N GLY A 249 -24.86 19.22 34.93
CA GLY A 249 -25.43 18.03 35.54
C GLY A 249 -25.37 18.13 37.07
N LEU A 250 -26.08 19.11 37.67
CA LEU A 250 -26.41 19.18 39.11
C LEU A 250 -27.22 20.46 39.39
N ALA A 251 -28.55 20.36 39.40
CA ALA A 251 -29.43 21.07 40.33
C ALA A 251 -30.90 20.59 40.17
N ILE A 252 -31.27 19.68 41.08
CA ILE A 252 -32.62 19.29 41.56
C ILE A 252 -33.62 18.79 40.52
#